data_AF-A0A5N6LF56-F1
#
_entry.id   AF-A0A5N6LF56-F1
#
_cell.length_a   1.000
_cell.length_b   1.000
_cell.length_c   1.000
_cell.angle_alpha   90.00
_cell.angle_beta   90.00
_cell.angle_gamma   90.00
#
_symmetry.space_group_name_H-M   'P 1'
#
loop_
_entity.id
_entity.type
_entity.pdbx_description
1 polymer ?
#
loop_
_entity_poly.entity_id
_entity_poly.type
_entity_poly.pdbx_seq_one_letter_code
_entity_poly.pdbx_strand_id
1 'polypeptide(L)'
;MKLLSKAWWHTMCPLDPIYNRIGDVGYILQKLETKLRELRYRFIGLSKEEELHLEELTLVVCTLRLSVFYPPYHASALKKLFMYKEKSTKHSRFLTELMKTLQKEESNPYNFREPLELFSLKQIELSRNLRWMRAELDIQIQDNDWVNPIPFVAGLPVGIPLKMKLHNTPVGTKLWVKMSRSTDVVHYVFIDLKEFEGCDEMREFKYMAPFKY
;
A
#
# COMPACT_ATOMS: atom_id res chain seq x y z
N MET A 1 4.54 14.08 6.15
CA MET A 1 4.37 15.21 7.10
C MET A 1 3.10 16.00 6.91
N LYS A 2 2.92 16.76 5.83
CA LYS A 2 1.73 17.64 5.65
C LYS A 2 0.37 16.93 5.79
N LEU A 3 0.23 15.69 5.33
CA LEU A 3 -1.03 14.93 5.46
C LEU A 3 -1.28 14.45 6.89
N LEU A 4 -0.22 13.98 7.57
CA LEU A 4 -0.32 13.54 8.96
C LEU A 4 -0.69 14.71 9.86
N SER A 5 -0.06 15.88 9.71
CA SER A 5 -0.39 17.06 10.52
C SER A 5 -1.85 17.53 10.32
N LYS A 6 -2.37 17.45 9.09
CA LYS A 6 -3.79 17.74 8.82
C LYS A 6 -4.72 16.73 9.49
N ALA A 7 -4.46 15.42 9.34
CA ALA A 7 -5.25 14.39 10.00
C ALA A 7 -5.20 14.51 11.52
N TRP A 8 -4.03 14.85 12.06
CA TRP A 8 -3.81 15.08 13.49
C TRP A 8 -4.67 16.23 13.99
N TRP A 9 -4.64 17.37 13.30
CA TRP A 9 -5.44 18.55 13.64
C TRP A 9 -6.94 18.23 13.71
N HIS A 10 -7.46 17.53 12.70
CA HIS A 10 -8.88 17.14 12.68
C HIS A 10 -9.28 16.20 13.82
N THR A 11 -8.35 15.40 14.33
CA THR A 11 -8.63 14.38 15.35
C THR A 11 -8.42 14.91 16.77
N MET A 12 -7.42 15.78 16.96
CA MET A 12 -6.99 16.25 18.28
C MET A 12 -7.56 17.61 18.67
N CYS A 13 -7.95 18.43 17.69
CA CYS A 13 -8.57 19.72 17.95
C CYS A 13 -10.08 19.60 17.74
N PRO A 14 -10.89 19.68 18.81
CA PRO A 14 -12.34 19.71 18.69
C PRO A 14 -12.74 21.11 18.19
N LEU A 15 -12.59 21.35 16.89
CA LEU A 15 -13.26 22.47 16.25
C LEU A 15 -14.70 22.05 15.88
N ASP A 16 -15.56 23.05 15.93
CA ASP A 16 -17.00 23.00 15.70
C ASP A 16 -17.37 21.97 14.60
N PRO A 17 -18.29 21.02 14.85
CA PRO A 17 -18.69 19.99 13.88
C PRO A 17 -19.09 20.52 12.50
N ILE A 18 -19.42 21.81 12.39
CA ILE A 18 -19.73 22.51 11.15
C ILE A 18 -18.52 22.64 10.20
N TYR A 19 -17.28 22.68 10.73
CA TYR A 19 -16.04 22.80 9.94
C TYR A 19 -15.33 21.47 9.70
N ASN A 20 -15.65 20.44 10.49
CA ASN A 20 -15.15 19.08 10.28
C ASN A 20 -16.02 18.35 9.25
N ARG A 21 -15.79 18.62 7.97
CA ARG A 21 -16.30 17.75 6.91
C ARG A 21 -15.63 16.39 7.05
N ILE A 22 -16.31 15.45 7.70
CA ILE A 22 -15.87 14.06 7.91
C ILE A 22 -15.34 13.42 6.61
N GLY A 23 -15.91 13.79 5.46
CA GLY A 23 -15.42 13.38 4.13
C GLY A 23 -13.98 13.81 3.80
N ASP A 24 -13.57 15.01 4.21
CA ASP A 24 -12.22 15.54 3.97
C ASP A 24 -11.18 14.77 4.81
N VAL A 25 -11.52 14.43 6.06
CA VAL A 25 -10.66 13.62 6.94
C VAL A 25 -10.49 12.21 6.40
N GLY A 26 -11.59 11.61 5.93
CA GLY A 26 -11.56 10.29 5.28
C GLY A 26 -10.63 10.27 4.06
N TYR A 27 -10.71 11.28 3.20
CA TYR A 27 -9.83 11.43 2.05
C TYR A 27 -8.36 11.61 2.45
N ILE A 28 -8.07 12.46 3.46
CA ILE A 28 -6.70 12.69 3.95
C ILE A 28 -6.09 11.39 4.49
N LEU A 29 -6.84 10.64 5.31
CA LEU A 29 -6.39 9.37 5.87
C LEU A 29 -6.16 8.32 4.77
N GLN A 30 -7.07 8.20 3.80
CA GLN A 30 -6.92 7.29 2.66
C GLN A 30 -5.65 7.61 1.85
N LYS A 31 -5.40 8.90 1.59
CA LYS A 31 -4.21 9.36 0.88
C LYS A 31 -2.94 9.06 1.66
N LEU A 32 -2.96 9.25 2.98
CA LEU A 32 -1.82 8.96 3.86
C LEU A 32 -1.50 7.46 3.89
N GLU A 33 -2.50 6.60 4.03
CA GLU A 33 -2.32 5.15 3.94
C GLU A 33 -1.76 4.71 2.59
N THR A 34 -2.25 5.31 1.50
CA THR A 34 -1.73 5.02 0.15
C THR A 34 -0.25 5.36 0.08
N LYS A 35 0.18 6.51 0.62
CA LYS A 35 1.59 6.90 0.64
C LYS A 35 2.46 6.02 1.54
N LEU A 36 1.98 5.62 2.71
CA LEU A 36 2.70 4.68 3.58
C LEU A 36 2.85 3.30 2.92
N ARG A 37 1.79 2.84 2.24
CA ARG A 37 1.84 1.60 1.45
C ARG A 37 2.83 1.70 0.29
N GLU A 38 2.84 2.82 -0.43
CA GLU A 38 3.84 3.06 -1.49
C GLU A 38 5.26 3.04 -0.92
N LEU A 39 5.52 3.70 0.22
CA LEU A 39 6.83 3.68 0.86
C LEU A 39 7.26 2.27 1.24
N ARG A 40 6.35 1.45 1.79
CA ARG A 40 6.64 0.08 2.22
C ARG A 40 6.87 -0.89 1.06
N TYR A 41 6.15 -0.73 -0.05
CA TYR A 41 6.11 -1.75 -1.11
C TYR A 41 6.67 -1.29 -2.46
N ARG A 42 7.00 -0.02 -2.66
CA ARG A 42 7.67 0.47 -3.89
C ARG A 42 9.12 0.83 -3.69
N PHE A 43 9.62 0.85 -2.46
CA PHE A 43 11.01 1.12 -2.18
C PHE A 43 11.69 -0.11 -1.59
N ILE A 44 12.96 -0.27 -1.93
CA ILE A 44 13.85 -1.27 -1.34
C ILE A 44 15.01 -0.57 -0.63
N GLY A 45 15.71 -1.29 0.25
CA GLY A 45 16.87 -0.77 0.97
C GLY A 45 16.51 0.04 2.23
N LEU A 46 15.27 -0.09 2.73
CA LEU A 46 14.92 0.36 4.06
C LEU A 46 15.70 -0.45 5.10
N SER A 47 16.27 0.24 6.08
CA SER A 47 16.80 -0.37 7.29
C SER A 47 15.66 -0.90 8.16
N LYS A 48 15.99 -1.83 9.07
CA LYS A 48 15.02 -2.36 10.04
C LYS A 48 14.38 -1.25 10.88
N GLU A 49 15.14 -0.21 11.22
CA GLU A 49 14.62 0.92 11.99
C GLU A 49 13.61 1.73 11.17
N GLU A 50 13.87 2.00 9.90
CA GLU A 50 12.92 2.70 9.02
C GLU A 50 11.64 1.88 8.80
N GLU A 51 11.76 0.56 8.62
CA GLU A 51 10.61 -0.33 8.51
C GLU A 51 9.72 -0.29 9.75
N LEU A 52 10.33 -0.33 10.95
CA LEU A 52 9.61 -0.20 12.22
C LEU A 52 8.92 1.16 12.36
N HIS A 53 9.58 2.25 11.95
CA HIS A 53 8.96 3.59 11.97
C HIS A 53 7.79 3.70 10.99
N LEU A 54 7.91 3.14 9.77
CA LEU A 54 6.80 3.11 8.81
C LEU A 54 5.64 2.26 9.31
N GLU A 55 5.93 1.19 10.06
CA GLU A 55 4.92 0.36 10.69
C GLU A 55 4.21 1.09 11.84
N GLU A 56 4.96 1.75 12.73
CA GLU A 56 4.39 2.61 13.78
C GLU A 56 3.52 3.72 13.18
N LEU A 57 3.99 4.39 12.13
CA LEU A 57 3.19 5.39 11.41
C LEU A 57 1.91 4.79 10.79
N THR A 58 1.97 3.56 10.29
CA THR A 58 0.79 2.87 9.77
C THR A 58 -0.24 2.61 10.89
N LEU A 59 0.23 2.25 12.08
CA LEU A 59 -0.62 2.04 13.25
C LEU A 59 -1.23 3.35 13.73
N VAL A 60 -0.44 4.43 13.79
CA VAL A 60 -0.95 5.78 14.09
C VAL A 60 -2.09 6.17 13.16
N VAL A 61 -1.97 5.90 11.87
CA VAL A 61 -3.04 6.19 10.90
C VAL A 61 -4.27 5.31 11.11
N CYS A 62 -4.10 4.05 11.47
CA CYS A 62 -5.21 3.18 11.85
C CYS A 62 -5.93 3.70 13.10
N THR A 63 -5.16 4.08 14.12
CA THR A 63 -5.68 4.63 15.38
C THR A 63 -6.41 5.96 15.16
N LEU A 64 -5.84 6.88 14.36
CA LEU A 64 -6.50 8.13 13.93
C LEU A 64 -7.84 7.85 13.24
N ARG A 65 -7.88 6.84 12.37
CA ARG A 65 -9.14 6.47 11.70
C ARG A 65 -10.18 5.99 12.71
N LEU A 66 -9.80 5.14 13.65
CA LEU A 66 -10.73 4.58 14.64
C LEU A 66 -11.15 5.59 15.71
N SER A 67 -10.38 6.66 15.94
CA SER A 67 -10.81 7.78 16.80
C SER A 67 -11.80 8.72 16.12
N VAL A 68 -11.82 8.77 14.78
CA VAL A 68 -12.73 9.65 14.01
C VAL A 68 -13.98 8.92 13.55
N PHE A 69 -13.84 7.64 13.19
CA PHE A 69 -14.90 6.84 12.58
C PHE A 69 -15.24 5.62 13.43
N TYR A 70 -16.52 5.23 13.42
CA TYR A 70 -17.01 4.11 14.23
C TYR A 70 -16.31 2.78 13.87
N PRO A 71 -15.66 2.08 14.83
CA PRO A 71 -14.75 0.96 14.56
C PRO A 71 -15.31 -0.21 13.71
N PRO A 72 -16.58 -0.64 13.83
CA PRO A 72 -17.16 -1.70 13.01
C PRO A 72 -17.12 -1.46 11.50
N TYR A 73 -17.18 -0.19 11.05
CA TYR A 73 -17.05 0.15 9.62
C TYR A 73 -15.59 0.13 9.13
N HIS A 74 -14.64 -0.05 10.05
CA HIS A 74 -13.20 -0.04 9.78
C HIS A 74 -12.49 -1.27 10.34
N ALA A 75 -13.13 -2.45 10.19
CA ALA A 75 -12.59 -3.75 10.58
C ALA A 75 -11.16 -4.02 10.06
N SER A 76 -10.79 -3.47 8.90
CA SER A 76 -9.43 -3.59 8.36
C SER A 76 -8.37 -2.83 9.18
N ALA A 77 -8.72 -1.67 9.75
CA ALA A 77 -7.85 -0.92 10.65
C ALA A 77 -7.71 -1.65 11.98
N LEU A 78 -8.81 -2.16 12.55
CA LEU A 78 -8.79 -2.99 13.75
C LEU A 78 -7.93 -4.24 13.56
N LYS A 79 -8.12 -4.99 12.47
CA LYS A 79 -7.34 -6.19 12.15
C LYS A 79 -5.84 -5.91 12.13
N LYS A 80 -5.41 -4.79 11.52
CA LYS A 80 -3.99 -4.40 11.50
C LYS A 80 -3.44 -4.15 12.91
N LEU A 81 -4.21 -3.48 13.76
CA LEU A 81 -3.82 -3.22 15.14
C LEU A 81 -3.65 -4.52 15.94
N PHE A 82 -4.60 -5.45 15.81
CA PHE A 82 -4.51 -6.77 16.47
C PHE A 82 -3.34 -7.62 15.96
N MET A 83 -3.05 -7.62 14.65
CA MET A 83 -1.90 -8.36 14.11
C MET A 83 -0.54 -7.83 14.58
N TYR A 84 -0.44 -6.54 14.94
CA TYR A 84 0.79 -5.95 15.43
C TYR A 84 1.08 -6.34 16.90
N LYS A 85 0.05 -6.61 17.69
CA LYS A 85 0.16 -7.05 19.10
C LYS A 85 1.06 -8.28 19.29
N GLU A 86 1.14 -9.13 18.28
CA GLU A 86 1.85 -10.42 18.36
C GLU A 86 3.35 -10.33 18.06
N LYS A 87 3.89 -9.19 17.61
CA LYS A 87 5.19 -9.15 16.91
C LYS A 87 6.34 -8.38 17.56
N SER A 88 6.15 -7.58 18.62
CA SER A 88 7.18 -6.63 19.07
C SER A 88 7.67 -6.86 20.51
N THR A 89 8.96 -6.55 20.76
CA THR A 89 9.63 -6.67 22.07
C THR A 89 10.12 -5.32 22.64
N LYS A 90 10.17 -4.24 21.84
CA LYS A 90 10.49 -2.87 22.30
C LYS A 90 9.46 -1.89 21.75
N HIS A 91 8.64 -1.34 22.65
CA HIS A 91 7.47 -0.55 22.28
C HIS A 91 7.71 0.94 22.58
N SER A 92 7.24 1.82 21.70
CA SER A 92 7.11 3.24 22.01
C SER A 92 6.01 3.45 23.08
N ARG A 93 5.93 4.66 23.62
CA ARG A 93 4.85 5.03 24.56
C ARG A 93 3.48 4.90 23.91
N PHE A 94 3.34 5.40 22.68
CA PHE A 94 2.16 5.21 21.83
C PHE A 94 1.76 3.74 21.71
N LEU A 95 2.70 2.86 21.33
CA LEU A 95 2.41 1.44 21.14
C LEU A 95 2.02 0.75 22.45
N THR A 96 2.71 1.10 23.54
CA THR A 96 2.42 0.54 24.87
C THR A 96 0.98 0.85 25.28
N GLU A 97 0.56 2.10 25.09
CA GLU A 97 -0.80 2.53 25.47
C GLU A 97 -1.86 2.00 24.50
N LEU A 98 -1.57 1.97 23.20
CA LEU A 98 -2.43 1.36 22.20
C LEU A 98 -2.72 -0.10 22.52
N MET A 99 -1.72 -0.87 22.96
CA MET A 99 -1.91 -2.26 23.34
C MET A 99 -2.80 -2.43 24.56
N LYS A 100 -2.70 -1.53 25.56
CA LYS A 100 -3.62 -1.52 26.70
C LYS A 100 -5.04 -1.22 26.25
N THR A 101 -5.23 -0.23 25.36
CA THR A 101 -6.55 0.10 24.81
C THR A 101 -7.17 -1.08 24.08
N LEU A 102 -6.38 -1.88 23.34
CA LEU A 102 -6.85 -3.09 22.64
C LEU A 102 -7.08 -4.29 23.58
N GLN A 103 -6.60 -4.25 24.82
CA GLN A 103 -6.80 -5.30 25.83
C GLN A 103 -8.04 -5.06 26.71
N LYS A 104 -8.54 -3.83 26.78
CA LYS A 104 -9.77 -3.51 27.53
C LYS A 104 -10.95 -4.28 26.90
N GLU A 105 -11.72 -4.98 27.72
CA GLU A 105 -12.89 -5.74 27.29
C GLU A 105 -13.94 -4.86 26.58
N GLU A 106 -14.72 -5.49 25.71
CA GLU A 106 -15.68 -4.88 24.76
C GLU A 106 -16.76 -3.97 25.38
N SER A 107 -16.84 -3.88 26.71
CA SER A 107 -17.85 -3.12 27.45
C SER A 107 -17.61 -1.61 27.48
N ASN A 108 -16.45 -1.12 27.03
CA ASN A 108 -16.13 0.31 27.00
C ASN A 108 -15.66 0.71 25.58
N PRO A 109 -16.23 1.74 24.93
CA PRO A 109 -15.77 2.20 23.63
C PRO A 109 -14.26 2.49 23.67
N TYR A 110 -13.53 1.91 22.71
CA TYR A 110 -12.08 2.09 22.60
C TYR A 110 -11.70 3.58 22.60
N ASN A 111 -11.01 4.05 23.63
CA ASN A 111 -10.45 5.40 23.65
C ASN A 111 -9.12 5.42 22.89
N PHE A 112 -9.21 5.58 21.57
CA PHE A 112 -8.03 5.66 20.70
C PHE A 112 -7.29 7.01 20.76
N ARG A 113 -7.84 8.02 21.45
CA ARG A 113 -7.23 9.34 21.58
C ARG A 113 -6.01 9.33 22.50
N GLU A 114 -6.13 8.69 23.67
CA GLU A 114 -5.06 8.64 24.68
C GLU A 114 -3.75 8.04 24.14
N PRO A 115 -3.74 6.90 23.41
CA PRO A 115 -2.53 6.42 22.76
C PRO A 115 -1.89 7.46 21.84
N LEU A 116 -2.71 8.12 20.99
CA LEU A 116 -2.22 9.10 20.02
C LEU A 116 -1.57 10.30 20.69
N GLU A 117 -2.05 10.76 21.84
CA GLU A 117 -1.40 11.86 22.60
C GLU A 117 0.02 11.51 23.06
N LEU A 118 0.34 10.23 23.19
CA LEU A 118 1.68 9.73 23.53
C LEU A 118 2.58 9.49 22.31
N PHE A 119 2.06 9.67 21.10
CA PHE A 119 2.87 9.56 19.89
C PHE A 119 3.75 10.79 19.72
N SER A 120 5.04 10.54 19.48
CA SER A 120 5.98 11.56 19.08
C SER A 120 6.65 11.11 17.79
N LEU A 121 6.58 11.98 16.78
CA LEU A 121 7.24 11.71 15.54
C LEU A 121 8.75 11.90 15.70
N LYS A 122 9.50 10.83 15.47
CA LYS A 122 10.96 10.89 15.37
C LYS A 122 11.38 11.39 13.99
N GLN A 123 12.49 12.12 13.94
CA GLN A 123 13.14 12.44 12.68
C GLN A 123 13.61 11.13 12.04
N ILE A 124 13.18 10.89 10.80
CA ILE A 124 13.58 9.74 10.01
C ILE A 124 14.59 10.25 8.99
N GLU A 125 15.85 9.84 9.15
CA GLU A 125 16.86 10.00 8.12
C GLU A 125 16.78 8.78 7.20
N LEU A 126 16.30 9.02 5.97
CA LEU A 126 16.18 7.93 5.01
C LEU A 126 17.56 7.41 4.62
N SER A 127 17.69 6.10 4.55
CA SER A 127 18.94 5.45 4.17
C SER A 127 19.38 5.91 2.79
N ARG A 128 20.70 6.06 2.59
CA ARG A 128 21.27 6.39 1.27
C ARG A 128 21.06 5.26 0.25
N ASN A 129 20.66 4.08 0.70
CA ASN A 129 20.44 2.90 -0.12
C ASN A 129 19.00 2.77 -0.62
N LEU A 130 18.14 3.74 -0.28
CA LEU A 130 16.74 3.74 -0.66
C LEU A 130 16.61 3.85 -2.19
N ARG A 131 16.05 2.81 -2.81
CA ARG A 131 15.82 2.75 -4.27
C ARG A 131 14.36 2.49 -4.58
N TRP A 132 13.84 3.17 -5.60
CA TRP A 132 12.46 3.00 -6.08
C TRP A 132 12.40 1.84 -7.10
N MET A 133 11.41 0.97 -6.93
CA MET A 133 11.07 -0.09 -7.89
C MET A 133 10.21 0.46 -9.01
N ARG A 134 10.65 0.26 -10.26
CA ARG A 134 9.94 0.74 -11.46
C ARG A 134 9.78 -0.41 -12.44
N ALA A 135 8.61 -0.48 -13.05
CA ALA A 135 8.36 -1.34 -14.19
C ALA A 135 8.01 -0.46 -15.39
N GLU A 136 8.60 -0.77 -16.54
CA GLU A 136 8.26 -0.21 -17.84
C GLU A 136 7.67 -1.35 -18.68
N LEU A 137 6.62 -1.04 -19.42
CA LEU A 137 5.89 -1.99 -20.24
C LEU A 137 5.73 -1.39 -21.63
N ASP A 138 6.14 -2.16 -22.62
CA ASP A 138 5.98 -1.84 -24.02
C ASP A 138 5.21 -2.98 -24.71
N ILE A 139 4.16 -2.63 -25.45
CA ILE A 139 3.29 -3.59 -26.13
C ILE A 139 3.84 -3.75 -27.54
N GLN A 140 4.31 -4.95 -27.87
CA GLN A 140 5.02 -5.23 -29.13
C GLN A 140 4.04 -5.57 -30.27
N ILE A 141 2.89 -4.88 -30.30
CA ILE A 141 1.90 -5.00 -31.37
C ILE A 141 1.99 -3.73 -32.19
N GLN A 142 2.56 -3.85 -33.39
CA GLN A 142 2.54 -2.78 -34.39
C GLN A 142 1.26 -2.90 -35.20
N ASP A 143 0.66 -1.76 -35.53
CA ASP A 143 -0.43 -1.65 -36.51
C ASP A 143 -1.74 -2.41 -36.18
N ASN A 144 -2.06 -2.68 -34.92
CA ASN A 144 -3.37 -3.22 -34.55
C ASN A 144 -4.45 -2.14 -34.60
N ASP A 145 -5.16 -2.09 -35.72
CA ASP A 145 -6.32 -1.25 -35.95
C ASP A 145 -7.50 -2.06 -36.52
N TRP A 146 -8.58 -1.37 -36.88
CA TRP A 146 -9.77 -2.01 -37.45
C TRP A 146 -9.53 -2.62 -38.85
N VAL A 147 -8.45 -2.21 -39.54
CA VAL A 147 -8.07 -2.69 -40.87
C VAL A 147 -7.15 -3.90 -40.76
N ASN A 148 -6.27 -3.91 -39.74
CA ASN A 148 -5.28 -4.96 -39.47
C ASN A 148 -5.42 -5.46 -38.01
N PRO A 149 -6.52 -6.15 -37.67
CA PRO A 149 -6.68 -6.68 -36.32
C PRO A 149 -5.66 -7.79 -36.07
N ILE A 150 -5.24 -7.93 -34.80
CA ILE A 150 -4.40 -9.06 -34.37
C ILE A 150 -5.09 -10.38 -34.78
N PRO A 151 -4.41 -11.25 -35.55
CA PRO A 151 -4.98 -12.53 -35.94
C PRO A 151 -5.19 -13.41 -34.72
N PHE A 152 -6.36 -14.04 -34.62
CA PHE A 152 -6.68 -14.96 -33.55
C PHE A 152 -7.51 -16.15 -34.02
N VAL A 153 -7.44 -17.24 -33.25
CA VAL A 153 -8.26 -18.43 -33.44
C VAL A 153 -9.33 -18.45 -32.36
N ALA A 154 -10.60 -18.50 -32.76
CA ALA A 154 -11.72 -18.57 -31.82
C ALA A 154 -11.58 -19.79 -30.89
N GLY A 155 -11.83 -19.58 -29.60
CA GLY A 155 -11.70 -20.62 -28.57
C GLY A 155 -10.28 -20.79 -27.99
N LEU A 156 -9.27 -20.14 -28.55
CA LEU A 156 -7.91 -20.11 -27.99
C LEU A 156 -7.58 -18.75 -27.37
N PRO A 157 -6.79 -18.69 -26.27
CA PRO A 157 -6.28 -17.43 -25.75
C PRO A 157 -5.40 -16.72 -26.77
N VAL A 158 -5.56 -15.41 -26.91
CA VAL A 158 -4.68 -14.58 -27.73
C VAL A 158 -3.48 -14.17 -26.90
N GLY A 159 -2.28 -14.44 -27.41
CA GLY A 159 -1.04 -14.01 -26.78
C GLY A 159 -0.74 -12.55 -27.13
N ILE A 160 -0.76 -11.67 -26.14
CA ILE A 160 -0.33 -10.28 -26.29
C ILE A 160 1.18 -10.22 -26.02
N PRO A 161 2.03 -9.90 -27.03
CA PRO A 161 3.46 -9.80 -26.84
C PRO A 161 3.81 -8.51 -26.08
N LEU A 162 4.51 -8.68 -24.96
CA LEU A 162 4.95 -7.60 -24.09
C LEU A 162 6.46 -7.61 -23.99
N LYS A 163 7.08 -6.43 -24.02
CA LYS A 163 8.45 -6.20 -23.61
C LYS A 163 8.43 -5.44 -22.29
N MET A 164 9.00 -6.04 -21.24
CA MET A 164 9.01 -5.48 -19.89
C MET A 164 10.43 -5.16 -19.46
N LYS A 165 10.58 -4.04 -18.75
CA LYS A 165 11.82 -3.65 -18.09
C LYS A 165 11.55 -3.38 -16.62
N LEU A 166 12.17 -4.14 -15.74
CA LEU A 166 12.05 -4.00 -14.29
C LEU A 166 13.33 -3.37 -13.74
N HIS A 167 13.17 -2.44 -12.81
CA HIS A 167 14.27 -1.76 -12.14
C HIS A 167 14.18 -1.97 -10.63
N ASN A 168 15.34 -2.19 -10.01
CA ASN A 168 15.49 -2.37 -8.55
C ASN A 168 14.53 -3.42 -7.96
N THR A 169 14.15 -4.43 -8.74
CA THR A 169 13.11 -5.39 -8.36
C THR A 169 13.80 -6.69 -7.92
N PRO A 170 13.71 -7.10 -6.64
CA PRO A 170 14.31 -8.34 -6.16
C PRO A 170 13.78 -9.58 -6.88
N VAL A 171 14.60 -10.62 -7.05
CA VAL A 171 14.19 -11.90 -7.66
C VAL A 171 12.95 -12.52 -7.03
N GLY A 172 12.77 -12.40 -5.71
CA GLY A 172 11.62 -12.95 -4.98
C GLY A 172 10.31 -12.17 -5.14
N THR A 173 10.31 -11.02 -5.81
CA THR A 173 9.10 -10.20 -5.96
C THR A 173 8.09 -10.87 -6.89
N LYS A 174 6.85 -11.00 -6.43
CA LYS A 174 5.74 -11.49 -7.27
C LYS A 174 5.29 -10.40 -8.23
N LEU A 175 5.33 -10.68 -9.53
CA LEU A 175 4.88 -9.75 -10.57
C LEU A 175 3.52 -10.19 -11.12
N TRP A 176 2.66 -9.20 -11.37
CA TRP A 176 1.36 -9.40 -12.01
C TRP A 176 1.15 -8.38 -13.11
N VAL A 177 0.70 -8.83 -14.27
CA VAL A 177 0.20 -7.96 -15.34
C VAL A 177 -1.32 -7.87 -15.20
N LYS A 178 -1.81 -6.64 -15.06
CA LYS A 178 -3.24 -6.32 -15.08
C LYS A 178 -3.61 -5.89 -16.49
N MET A 179 -4.50 -6.65 -17.14
CA MET A 179 -5.09 -6.31 -18.43
C MET A 179 -6.55 -5.95 -18.25
N SER A 180 -6.99 -4.84 -18.84
CA SER A 180 -8.39 -4.40 -18.73
C SER A 180 -8.91 -3.91 -20.08
N ARG A 181 -10.06 -4.45 -20.52
CA ARG A 181 -10.76 -4.00 -21.74
C ARG A 181 -11.71 -2.83 -21.46
N SER A 182 -12.27 -2.80 -20.25
CA SER A 182 -13.14 -1.76 -19.69
C SER A 182 -12.97 -1.76 -18.16
N THR A 183 -13.74 -0.94 -17.42
CA THR A 183 -13.74 -0.97 -15.95
C THR A 183 -14.15 -2.32 -15.36
N ASP A 184 -14.91 -3.11 -16.12
CA ASP A 184 -15.64 -4.26 -15.59
C ASP A 184 -14.99 -5.60 -15.95
N VAL A 185 -14.12 -5.62 -16.96
CA VAL A 185 -13.40 -6.83 -17.39
C VAL A 185 -11.91 -6.63 -17.14
N VAL A 186 -11.42 -7.22 -16.04
CA VAL A 186 -10.03 -7.15 -15.60
C VAL A 186 -9.47 -8.56 -15.46
N HIS A 187 -8.38 -8.83 -16.17
CA HIS A 187 -7.61 -10.06 -16.08
C HIS A 187 -6.27 -9.79 -15.39
N TYR A 188 -5.85 -10.72 -14.53
CA TYR A 188 -4.55 -10.70 -13.89
C TYR A 188 -3.76 -11.93 -14.31
N VAL A 189 -2.54 -11.71 -14.78
CA VAL A 189 -1.61 -12.76 -15.16
C VAL A 189 -0.39 -12.68 -14.27
N PHE A 190 -0.09 -13.79 -13.60
CA PHE A 190 1.12 -13.92 -12.80
C PHE A 190 2.33 -14.16 -13.71
N ILE A 191 3.45 -13.50 -13.39
CA ILE A 191 4.72 -13.69 -14.07
C ILE A 191 5.73 -14.23 -13.05
N ASP A 192 6.27 -15.41 -13.32
CA ASP A 192 7.35 -15.97 -12.51
C ASP A 192 8.70 -15.36 -12.94
N LEU A 193 9.22 -14.46 -12.12
CA LEU A 193 10.50 -13.80 -12.38
C LEU A 193 11.70 -14.76 -12.39
N LYS A 194 11.55 -15.98 -11.86
CA LYS A 194 12.62 -17.00 -11.89
C LYS A 194 12.91 -17.51 -13.30
N GLU A 195 11.95 -17.37 -14.21
CA GLU A 195 12.11 -17.77 -15.62
C GLU A 195 12.91 -16.75 -16.43
N PHE A 196 13.25 -15.59 -15.85
CA PHE A 196 13.88 -14.48 -16.56
C PHE A 196 15.27 -14.17 -15.98
N GLU A 197 16.28 -14.26 -16.85
CA GLU A 197 17.68 -13.94 -16.53
C GLU A 197 17.89 -12.42 -16.30
N GLY A 198 18.91 -12.06 -15.54
CA GLY A 198 19.34 -10.68 -15.30
C GLY A 198 19.66 -10.38 -13.83
N CYS A 199 20.07 -9.14 -13.53
CA CYS A 199 20.44 -8.71 -12.18
C CYS A 199 19.33 -7.88 -11.52
N ASP A 200 19.35 -7.76 -10.19
CA ASP A 200 18.30 -7.03 -9.43
C ASP A 200 18.16 -5.54 -9.80
N GLU A 201 19.18 -4.93 -10.39
CA GLU A 201 19.17 -3.51 -10.76
C GLU A 201 18.32 -3.23 -12.00
N MET A 202 18.45 -4.06 -13.04
CA MET A 202 17.67 -3.96 -14.26
C MET A 202 17.52 -5.33 -14.93
N ARG A 203 16.27 -5.72 -15.21
CA ARG A 203 15.94 -6.92 -15.98
C ARG A 203 15.02 -6.57 -17.12
N GLU A 204 15.32 -7.08 -18.30
CA GLU A 204 14.50 -6.91 -19.49
C GLU A 204 14.10 -8.28 -20.02
N PHE A 205 12.82 -8.46 -20.31
CA PHE A 205 12.31 -9.72 -20.83
C PHE A 205 11.08 -9.53 -21.72
N LYS A 206 10.86 -10.51 -22.59
CA LYS A 206 9.66 -10.63 -23.42
C LYS A 206 8.72 -11.66 -22.80
N TYR A 207 7.43 -11.36 -22.83
CA TYR A 207 6.40 -12.25 -22.29
C TYR A 207 5.16 -12.23 -23.18
N MET A 208 4.57 -13.40 -23.40
CA MET A 208 3.31 -13.55 -24.12
C MET A 208 2.17 -13.63 -23.12
N ALA A 209 1.49 -12.51 -22.87
CA ALA A 209 0.38 -12.48 -21.91
C ALA A 209 -0.89 -13.09 -22.53
N PRO A 210 -1.47 -14.15 -21.94
CA PRO A 210 -2.68 -14.75 -22.45
C PRO A 210 -3.89 -13.85 -22.16
N PHE A 211 -4.59 -13.44 -23.21
CA PHE A 211 -5.82 -12.67 -23.15
C PHE A 211 -6.99 -13.52 -23.66
N LYS A 212 -8.05 -13.64 -22.86
CA LYS A 212 -9.28 -14.35 -23.22
C LYS A 212 -10.39 -13.34 -23.52
N TYR A 213 -11.07 -13.57 -24.65
CA TYR A 213 -12.23 -12.79 -25.09
C TYR A 213 -13.52 -13.27 -24.44
#